data_AF-X0VNM8-F1
#
_entry.id   AF-X0VNM8-F1
#
_cell.length_a   1.000
_cell.length_b   1.000
_cell.length_c   1.000
_cell.angle_alpha   90.00
_cell.angle_beta   90.00
_cell.angle_gamma   90.00
#
_symmetry.space_group_name_H-M   'P 1'
#
loop_
_entity.id
_entity.type
_entity.pdbx_description
1 polymer ?
#
loop_
_entity_poly.entity_id
_entity_poly.type
_entity_poly.pdbx_seq_one_letter_code
_entity_poly.pdbx_strand_id
1 'polypeptide(L)'
;KSCTIASILQSILDVEDVKNAHFVILDTNGEYGEVFKTHKQPDDFLHIQELKIPYWFMNFDDFRVLFRAREGTQAPVLQTAILHAKNEVAETKIFTIESQVIDRMIGNLVSQFQNTGAGIYYNRQNAYKSFCSLKSYILGVKAKCPTTSNDATEILNEMIDKLRESENLANLKSTNSDPNDRNNYKKDIEAEEIEAVLHIRQDFEKNLLPKLRTCGQATGYELNVDSPSYFDRVDFRNRSLQEAMDVEGRGDRRMEEYCATLKLK
;
A
#
# COMPACT_ATOMS: atom_id res chain seq x y z
N LYS A 1 -5.97 44.44 -26.19
CA LYS A 1 -6.55 43.18 -25.65
C LYS A 1 -6.25 43.08 -24.15
N SER A 2 -4.99 42.90 -23.75
CA SER A 2 -4.63 42.71 -22.33
C SER A 2 -4.85 43.94 -21.47
N CYS A 3 -4.49 45.13 -21.94
CA CYS A 3 -4.83 46.40 -21.28
C CYS A 3 -6.35 46.59 -21.09
N THR A 4 -7.15 46.15 -22.08
CA THR A 4 -8.61 46.21 -22.01
C THR A 4 -9.16 45.27 -20.93
N ILE A 5 -8.68 44.03 -20.89
CA ILE A 5 -9.08 43.03 -19.87
C ILE A 5 -8.67 43.50 -18.47
N ALA A 6 -7.43 43.97 -18.33
CA ALA A 6 -6.93 44.54 -17.08
C ALA A 6 -7.83 45.69 -16.58
N SER A 7 -8.19 46.63 -17.46
CA SER A 7 -9.04 47.77 -17.11
C SER A 7 -10.45 47.33 -16.69
N ILE A 8 -11.03 46.32 -17.36
CA ILE A 8 -12.33 45.76 -16.99
C ILE A 8 -12.27 45.12 -15.60
N LEU A 9 -11.25 44.30 -15.35
CA LEU A 9 -11.09 43.61 -14.06
C LEU A 9 -10.85 44.59 -12.92
N GLN A 10 -10.00 45.60 -13.11
CA GLN A 10 -9.81 46.69 -12.14
C GLN A 10 -11.12 47.42 -11.87
N SER A 11 -11.87 47.77 -12.94
CA SER A 11 -13.17 48.45 -12.78
C SER A 11 -14.17 47.61 -12.00
N ILE A 12 -14.19 46.28 -12.15
CA ILE A 12 -15.08 45.39 -11.40
C ILE A 12 -14.66 45.34 -9.91
N LEU A 13 -13.36 45.29 -9.64
CA LEU A 13 -12.81 45.26 -8.27
C LEU A 13 -13.02 46.59 -7.52
N ASP A 14 -13.19 47.71 -8.24
CA ASP A 14 -13.45 49.03 -7.66
C ASP A 14 -14.93 49.29 -7.31
N VAL A 15 -15.85 48.37 -7.66
CA VAL A 15 -17.29 48.50 -7.33
C VAL A 15 -17.54 48.05 -5.89
N GLU A 16 -17.97 48.97 -5.01
CA GLU A 16 -18.19 48.71 -3.57
C GLU A 16 -19.18 47.55 -3.27
N ASP A 17 -20.14 47.29 -4.16
CA ASP A 17 -21.16 46.24 -4.00
C ASP A 17 -20.71 44.85 -4.46
N VAL A 18 -19.54 44.72 -5.10
CA VAL A 18 -19.02 43.42 -5.56
C VAL A 18 -18.29 42.74 -4.40
N LYS A 19 -18.90 41.69 -3.85
CA LYS A 19 -18.34 40.85 -2.78
C LYS A 19 -18.06 39.43 -3.31
N ASN A 20 -16.94 38.83 -2.92
CA ASN A 20 -16.53 37.45 -3.28
C ASN A 20 -16.35 37.21 -4.80
N ALA A 21 -15.75 38.16 -5.52
CA ALA A 21 -15.45 37.96 -6.94
C ALA A 21 -14.08 37.29 -7.10
N HIS A 22 -14.07 36.06 -7.65
CA HIS A 22 -12.84 35.30 -7.90
C HIS A 22 -12.45 35.36 -9.38
N PHE A 23 -11.20 35.75 -9.64
CA PHE A 23 -10.64 35.79 -10.99
C PHE A 23 -9.45 34.84 -11.08
N VAL A 24 -9.53 33.90 -12.03
CA VAL A 24 -8.42 33.00 -12.37
C VAL A 24 -7.89 33.41 -13.74
N ILE A 25 -6.66 33.91 -13.79
CA ILE A 25 -6.00 34.31 -15.03
C ILE A 25 -4.83 33.35 -15.28
N LEU A 26 -4.90 32.63 -16.40
CA LEU A 26 -3.79 31.84 -16.93
C LEU A 26 -2.86 32.78 -17.69
N ASP A 27 -1.88 33.34 -16.99
CA ASP A 27 -1.03 34.41 -17.50
C ASP A 27 0.23 33.87 -18.20
N THR A 28 0.05 33.30 -19.39
CA THR A 28 1.14 32.65 -20.14
C THR A 28 2.28 33.59 -20.52
N ASN A 29 2.03 34.90 -20.58
CA ASN A 29 3.00 35.92 -20.98
C ASN A 29 3.46 36.81 -19.82
N GLY A 30 2.93 36.64 -18.61
CA GLY A 30 3.23 37.47 -17.44
C GLY A 30 2.67 38.90 -17.53
N GLU A 31 1.68 39.16 -18.38
CA GLU A 31 1.14 40.49 -18.66
C GLU A 31 0.23 41.03 -17.53
N TYR A 32 -0.36 40.15 -16.73
CA TYR A 32 -1.31 40.50 -15.67
C TYR A 32 -0.69 40.42 -14.28
N GLY A 33 0.38 39.64 -14.10
CA GLY A 33 1.10 39.51 -12.84
C GLY A 33 1.56 40.85 -12.26
N GLU A 34 2.09 41.76 -13.08
CA GLU A 34 2.52 43.09 -12.62
C GLU A 34 1.36 44.04 -12.34
N VAL A 35 0.26 43.92 -13.07
CA VAL A 35 -0.89 44.85 -13.04
C VAL A 35 -1.68 44.76 -11.73
N PHE A 36 -1.75 43.55 -11.15
CA PHE A 36 -2.53 43.29 -9.93
C PHE A 36 -1.69 43.19 -8.66
N LYS A 37 -0.38 43.49 -8.70
CA LYS A 37 0.49 43.50 -7.50
C LYS A 37 0.18 44.62 -6.51
N THR A 38 -0.28 45.77 -6.99
CA THR A 38 -0.39 47.03 -6.23
C THR A 38 -1.81 47.39 -5.82
N HIS A 39 -2.83 46.77 -6.42
CA HIS A 39 -4.18 46.87 -5.89
C HIS A 39 -4.16 46.17 -4.53
N LYS A 40 -4.86 46.72 -3.51
CA LYS A 40 -5.13 45.99 -2.25
C LYS A 40 -5.54 44.61 -2.68
N GLN A 41 -4.66 43.61 -2.53
CA GLN A 41 -4.84 42.35 -3.24
C GLN A 41 -6.25 41.89 -2.87
N PRO A 42 -7.19 41.79 -3.82
CA PRO A 42 -8.39 41.08 -3.49
C PRO A 42 -7.88 39.72 -3.04
N ASP A 43 -8.33 39.24 -1.88
CA ASP A 43 -7.93 37.94 -1.32
C ASP A 43 -8.20 36.76 -2.32
N ASP A 44 -8.77 37.08 -3.48
CA ASP A 44 -9.34 36.26 -4.53
C ASP A 44 -8.56 36.25 -5.87
N PHE A 45 -7.33 36.78 -5.93
CA PHE A 45 -6.49 36.73 -7.14
C PHE A 45 -5.47 35.57 -7.11
N LEU A 46 -5.69 34.55 -7.94
CA LEU A 46 -4.75 33.44 -8.13
C LEU A 46 -3.94 33.62 -9.42
N HIS A 47 -2.68 34.01 -9.29
CA HIS A 47 -1.74 34.15 -10.40
C HIS A 47 -0.99 32.84 -10.67
N ILE A 48 -1.22 32.23 -11.83
CA ILE A 48 -0.56 30.98 -12.24
C ILE A 48 0.35 31.27 -13.44
N GLN A 49 1.66 31.36 -13.19
CA GLN A 49 2.68 31.49 -14.25
C GLN A 49 2.94 30.17 -14.98
N GLU A 50 2.92 29.06 -14.24
CA GLU A 50 3.17 27.73 -14.78
C GLU A 50 2.05 26.79 -14.29
N LEU A 51 1.14 26.44 -15.19
CA LEU A 51 0.07 25.50 -14.88
C LEU A 51 0.59 24.06 -15.01
N LYS A 52 0.75 23.39 -13.86
CA LYS A 52 1.08 21.96 -13.79
C LYS A 52 -0.15 21.20 -13.32
N ILE A 53 -0.67 20.33 -14.19
CA ILE A 53 -1.74 19.40 -13.84
C ILE A 53 -1.08 18.10 -13.39
N PRO A 54 -1.24 17.68 -12.13
CA PRO A 54 -0.76 16.38 -11.70
C PRO A 54 -1.49 15.29 -12.49
N TYR A 55 -0.75 14.37 -13.08
CA TYR A 55 -1.33 13.26 -13.86
C TYR A 55 -2.37 12.45 -13.07
N TRP A 56 -2.19 12.30 -11.75
CA TRP A 56 -3.15 11.58 -10.91
C TRP A 56 -4.49 12.30 -10.76
N PHE A 57 -4.58 13.57 -11.16
CA PHE A 57 -5.81 14.36 -11.20
C PHE A 57 -6.53 14.28 -12.56
N MET A 58 -5.91 13.68 -13.57
CA MET A 58 -6.49 13.51 -14.91
C MET A 58 -7.61 12.47 -14.88
N ASN A 59 -8.66 12.72 -15.67
CA ASN A 59 -9.70 11.72 -15.95
C ASN A 59 -9.27 10.80 -17.11
N PHE A 60 -10.10 9.82 -17.46
CA PHE A 60 -9.76 8.87 -18.51
C PHE A 60 -9.56 9.52 -19.89
N ASP A 61 -10.40 10.49 -20.24
CA ASP A 61 -10.33 11.15 -21.54
C ASP A 61 -9.04 11.96 -21.68
N ASP A 62 -8.59 12.61 -20.60
CA ASP A 62 -7.29 13.27 -20.53
C ASP A 62 -6.15 12.26 -20.78
N PHE A 63 -6.19 11.09 -20.12
CA PHE A 63 -5.23 10.02 -20.35
C PHE A 63 -5.28 9.49 -21.78
N ARG A 64 -6.46 9.33 -22.37
CA ARG A 64 -6.60 8.91 -23.77
C ARG A 64 -5.95 9.91 -24.73
N VAL A 65 -6.12 11.21 -24.49
CA VAL A 65 -5.48 12.27 -25.28
C VAL A 65 -3.96 12.24 -25.11
N LEU A 66 -3.47 12.15 -23.87
CA LEU A 66 -2.04 12.10 -23.54
C LEU A 66 -1.36 10.90 -24.23
N PHE A 67 -1.93 9.71 -24.07
CA PHE A 67 -1.44 8.47 -24.66
C PHE A 67 -1.79 8.33 -26.14
N ARG A 68 -2.64 9.21 -26.71
CA ARG A 68 -3.22 9.07 -28.06
C ARG A 68 -3.77 7.66 -28.30
N ALA A 69 -4.46 7.13 -27.30
CA ALA A 69 -4.95 5.76 -27.29
C ALA A 69 -6.13 5.59 -28.27
N ARG A 70 -6.01 4.63 -29.19
CA ARG A 70 -7.08 4.29 -30.14
C ARG A 70 -8.26 3.62 -29.41
N GLU A 71 -9.48 4.05 -29.73
CA GLU A 71 -10.72 3.60 -29.07
C GLU A 71 -10.94 2.09 -29.07
N GLY A 72 -10.70 1.43 -30.21
CA GLY A 72 -11.05 0.01 -30.37
C GLY A 72 -10.03 -0.99 -29.84
N THR A 73 -8.82 -0.56 -29.46
CA THR A 73 -7.74 -1.50 -29.07
C THR A 73 -6.99 -1.04 -27.83
N GLN A 74 -6.51 0.19 -27.82
CA GLN A 74 -5.61 0.68 -26.77
C GLN A 74 -6.36 1.29 -25.58
N ALA A 75 -7.54 1.89 -25.82
CA ALA A 75 -8.31 2.52 -24.76
C ALA A 75 -8.74 1.52 -23.67
N PRO A 76 -9.28 0.31 -23.98
CA PRO A 76 -9.62 -0.66 -22.95
C PRO A 76 -8.42 -1.08 -22.10
N VAL A 77 -7.29 -1.38 -22.74
CA VAL A 77 -6.03 -1.73 -22.06
C VAL A 77 -5.56 -0.59 -21.15
N LEU A 78 -5.61 0.65 -21.64
CA LEU A 78 -5.23 1.83 -20.86
C LEU A 78 -6.17 2.02 -19.66
N GLN A 79 -7.47 1.80 -19.83
CA GLN A 79 -8.46 1.92 -18.76
C GLN A 79 -8.20 0.90 -17.66
N THR A 80 -8.01 -0.36 -18.03
CA THR A 80 -7.69 -1.46 -17.11
C THR A 80 -6.38 -1.21 -16.39
N ALA A 81 -5.34 -0.73 -17.09
CA ALA A 81 -4.05 -0.42 -16.49
C ALA A 81 -4.11 0.73 -15.47
N ILE A 82 -4.84 1.81 -15.76
CA ILE A 82 -4.97 2.95 -14.84
C ILE A 82 -5.76 2.52 -13.60
N LEU A 83 -6.85 1.78 -13.78
CA LEU A 83 -7.64 1.27 -12.67
C LEU A 83 -6.79 0.35 -11.79
N HIS A 84 -6.02 -0.56 -12.39
CA HIS A 84 -5.11 -1.45 -11.66
C HIS A 84 -4.09 -0.67 -10.84
N ALA A 85 -3.40 0.30 -11.45
CA ALA A 85 -2.37 1.09 -10.78
C ALA A 85 -2.93 1.96 -9.64
N LYS A 86 -4.15 2.52 -9.80
CA LYS A 86 -4.83 3.28 -8.75
C LYS A 86 -5.26 2.37 -7.59
N ASN A 87 -5.77 1.18 -7.90
CA ASN A 87 -6.13 0.20 -6.89
C ASN A 87 -4.91 -0.31 -6.12
N GLU A 88 -3.75 -0.51 -6.76
CA GLU A 88 -2.53 -0.95 -6.06
C GLU A 88 -2.08 0.04 -4.95
N VAL A 89 -2.31 1.35 -5.16
CA VAL A 89 -2.01 2.37 -4.14
C VAL A 89 -3.09 2.49 -3.07
N ALA A 90 -4.36 2.33 -3.45
CA ALA A 90 -5.49 2.41 -2.52
C ALA A 90 -5.72 1.12 -1.74
N GLU A 91 -5.22 0.00 -2.24
CA GLU A 91 -4.92 -1.19 -1.46
C GLU A 91 -3.86 -0.82 -0.43
N THR A 92 -4.35 -0.24 0.67
CA THR A 92 -3.56 -0.08 1.87
C THR A 92 -3.09 -1.49 2.21
N LYS A 93 -1.78 -1.71 2.23
CA LYS A 93 -1.17 -2.98 2.62
C LYS A 93 -1.58 -3.31 4.06
N ILE A 94 -2.76 -3.92 4.21
CA ILE A 94 -3.53 -4.03 5.47
C ILE A 94 -2.67 -4.64 6.56
N PHE A 95 -1.81 -5.60 6.19
CA PHE A 95 -0.98 -6.34 7.12
C PHE A 95 0.46 -5.84 7.21
N THR A 96 0.79 -4.62 6.76
CA THR A 96 2.18 -4.12 6.88
C THR A 96 2.60 -4.02 8.33
N ILE A 97 1.74 -3.43 9.17
CA ILE A 97 2.00 -3.25 10.60
C ILE A 97 1.99 -4.62 11.28
N GLU A 98 1.00 -5.44 10.97
CA GLU A 98 0.83 -6.79 11.51
C GLU A 98 2.03 -7.66 11.18
N SER A 99 2.52 -7.61 9.94
CA SER A 99 3.73 -8.33 9.51
C SER A 99 4.97 -7.85 10.25
N GLN A 100 5.12 -6.55 10.50
CA GLN A 100 6.24 -6.01 11.31
C GLN A 100 6.15 -6.44 12.78
N VAL A 101 4.93 -6.50 13.33
CA VAL A 101 4.71 -6.97 14.71
C VAL A 101 5.00 -8.47 14.82
N ILE A 102 4.51 -9.28 13.87
CA ILE A 102 4.79 -10.72 13.80
C ILE A 102 6.29 -10.96 13.69
N ASP A 103 6.99 -10.25 12.81
CA ASP A 103 8.45 -10.32 12.63
C ASP A 103 9.21 -10.02 13.95
N ARG A 104 8.83 -8.95 14.64
CA ARG A 104 9.41 -8.62 15.95
C ARG A 104 9.15 -9.71 16.99
N MET A 105 7.94 -10.25 17.03
CA MET A 105 7.53 -11.26 18.00
C MET A 105 8.22 -12.60 17.77
N ILE A 106 8.41 -13.03 16.51
CA ILE A 106 9.20 -14.23 16.21
C ILE A 106 10.69 -14.01 16.48
N GLY A 107 11.21 -12.80 16.24
CA GLY A 107 12.56 -12.43 16.67
C GLY A 107 12.76 -12.50 18.18
N ASN A 108 11.78 -12.02 18.96
CA ASN A 108 11.78 -12.15 20.41
C ASN A 108 11.72 -13.62 20.85
N LEU A 109 10.88 -14.45 20.22
CA LEU A 109 10.81 -15.88 20.48
C LEU A 109 12.19 -16.54 20.31
N VAL A 110 12.84 -16.30 19.17
CA VAL A 110 14.18 -16.84 18.87
C VAL A 110 15.19 -16.40 19.93
N SER A 111 15.14 -15.14 20.37
CA SER A 111 16.03 -14.64 21.43
C SER A 111 15.86 -15.39 22.76
N GLN A 112 14.63 -15.82 23.11
CA GLN A 112 14.40 -16.61 24.33
C GLN A 112 14.97 -18.03 24.22
N PHE A 113 14.97 -18.61 23.02
CA PHE A 113 15.58 -19.91 22.74
C PHE A 113 17.12 -19.85 22.75
N GLN A 114 17.71 -18.76 22.25
CA GLN A 114 19.16 -18.59 22.18
C GLN A 114 19.80 -18.12 23.49
N ASN A 115 19.02 -17.59 24.43
CA ASN A 115 19.55 -17.14 25.72
C ASN A 115 19.86 -18.36 26.61
N THR A 116 21.11 -18.83 26.58
CA THR A 116 21.57 -20.03 27.32
C THR A 116 22.36 -19.69 28.61
N GLY A 117 22.25 -18.45 29.11
CA GLY A 117 22.91 -18.01 30.35
C GLY A 117 22.30 -18.55 31.65
N ALA A 118 22.88 -18.18 32.79
CA ALA A 118 22.42 -18.58 34.13
C ALA A 118 20.94 -18.19 34.36
N GLY A 119 20.07 -19.20 34.46
CA GLY A 119 18.61 -19.02 34.53
C GLY A 119 17.81 -19.85 33.53
N ILE A 120 18.33 -21.00 33.09
CA ILE A 120 17.78 -21.86 32.01
C ILE A 120 16.28 -22.17 32.19
N TYR A 121 15.84 -22.38 33.43
CA TYR A 121 14.44 -22.57 33.78
C TYR A 121 13.54 -21.39 33.35
N TYR A 122 13.98 -20.14 33.57
CA TYR A 122 13.22 -18.95 33.18
C TYR A 122 13.16 -18.79 31.66
N ASN A 123 14.18 -19.25 30.94
CA ASN A 123 14.27 -19.10 29.49
C ASN A 123 13.23 -19.97 28.77
N ARG A 124 13.03 -21.23 29.20
CA ARG A 124 11.96 -22.09 28.65
C ARG A 124 10.56 -21.56 28.95
N GLN A 125 10.34 -21.06 30.17
CA GLN A 125 9.06 -20.42 30.53
C GLN A 125 8.81 -19.15 29.70
N ASN A 126 9.83 -18.31 29.50
CA ASN A 126 9.72 -17.10 28.69
C ASN A 126 9.52 -17.42 27.21
N ALA A 127 10.23 -18.42 26.68
CA ALA A 127 10.04 -18.93 25.33
C ALA A 127 8.60 -19.40 25.10
N TYR A 128 8.03 -20.16 26.04
CA TYR A 128 6.63 -20.57 25.99
C TYR A 128 5.68 -19.36 26.01
N LYS A 129 5.90 -18.38 26.89
CA LYS A 129 5.09 -17.15 26.93
C LYS A 129 5.17 -16.36 25.63
N SER A 130 6.36 -16.20 25.05
CA SER A 130 6.57 -15.55 23.76
C SER A 130 5.85 -16.30 22.64
N PHE A 131 5.90 -17.63 22.65
CA PHE A 131 5.20 -18.48 21.69
C PHE A 131 3.69 -18.29 21.76
N CYS A 132 3.10 -18.39 22.97
CA CYS A 132 1.67 -18.16 23.18
C CYS A 132 1.24 -16.75 22.75
N SER A 133 2.06 -15.74 23.04
CA SER A 133 1.79 -14.36 22.67
C SER A 133 1.77 -14.19 21.15
N LEU A 134 2.76 -14.75 20.44
CA LEU A 134 2.83 -14.72 18.96
C LEU A 134 1.62 -15.42 18.33
N LYS A 135 1.30 -16.63 18.80
CA LYS A 135 0.15 -17.41 18.32
C LYS A 135 -1.17 -16.66 18.55
N SER A 136 -1.35 -16.07 19.72
CA SER A 136 -2.54 -15.27 20.04
C SER A 136 -2.64 -14.03 19.18
N TYR A 137 -1.53 -13.34 18.91
CA TYR A 137 -1.50 -12.19 18.02
C TYR A 137 -1.92 -12.57 16.59
N ILE A 138 -1.34 -13.62 16.01
CA ILE A 138 -1.68 -14.11 14.66
C ILE A 138 -3.16 -14.50 14.57
N LEU A 139 -3.69 -15.19 15.57
CA LEU A 139 -5.13 -15.51 15.65
C LEU A 139 -6.00 -14.24 15.73
N GLY A 140 -5.57 -13.23 16.47
CA GLY A 140 -6.25 -11.94 16.55
C GLY A 140 -6.24 -11.17 15.24
N VAL A 141 -5.15 -11.25 14.47
CA VAL A 141 -5.06 -10.69 13.12
C VAL A 141 -6.01 -11.45 12.18
N LYS A 142 -5.98 -12.78 12.21
CA LYS A 142 -6.88 -13.63 11.41
C LYS A 142 -8.36 -13.34 11.70
N ALA A 143 -8.74 -13.13 12.95
CA ALA A 143 -10.12 -12.82 13.32
C ALA A 143 -10.62 -11.48 12.76
N LYS A 144 -9.71 -10.58 12.38
CA LYS A 144 -10.02 -9.29 11.74
C LYS A 144 -10.02 -9.38 10.21
N CYS A 145 -9.55 -10.48 9.62
CA CYS A 145 -9.58 -10.66 8.18
C CYS A 145 -11.03 -10.77 7.69
N PRO A 146 -11.43 -9.98 6.69
CA PRO A 146 -12.75 -10.11 6.09
C PRO A 146 -12.89 -11.48 5.42
N THR A 147 -14.08 -12.07 5.48
CA THR A 147 -14.38 -13.43 4.99
C THR A 147 -14.12 -13.64 3.50
N THR A 148 -13.86 -12.57 2.74
CA THR A 148 -13.55 -12.55 1.31
C THR A 148 -12.05 -12.52 1.00
N SER A 149 -11.16 -12.29 1.98
CA SER A 149 -9.70 -12.35 1.79
C SER A 149 -9.19 -13.78 2.06
N ASN A 150 -9.24 -14.62 1.03
CA ASN A 150 -8.79 -16.01 1.14
C ASN A 150 -7.26 -16.08 1.36
N ASP A 151 -6.49 -15.30 0.60
CA ASP A 151 -5.02 -15.38 0.58
C ASP A 151 -4.38 -15.01 1.92
N ALA A 152 -4.83 -13.92 2.57
CA ALA A 152 -4.31 -13.53 3.88
C ALA A 152 -4.66 -14.58 4.95
N THR A 153 -5.87 -15.14 4.87
CA THR A 153 -6.34 -16.15 5.80
C THR A 153 -5.56 -17.46 5.66
N GLU A 154 -5.25 -17.87 4.43
CA GLU A 154 -4.40 -19.02 4.12
C GLU A 154 -2.99 -18.83 4.68
N ILE A 155 -2.36 -17.67 4.45
CA ILE A 155 -1.02 -17.38 4.96
C ILE A 155 -0.98 -17.40 6.50
N LEU A 156 -1.99 -16.79 7.15
CA LEU A 156 -2.07 -16.78 8.61
C LEU A 156 -2.33 -18.18 9.18
N ASN A 157 -3.10 -19.03 8.49
CA ASN A 157 -3.26 -20.44 8.85
C ASN A 157 -1.94 -21.19 8.74
N GLU A 158 -1.20 -21.01 7.64
CA GLU A 158 0.10 -21.63 7.44
C GLU A 158 1.09 -21.22 8.54
N MET A 159 1.11 -19.94 8.94
CA MET A 159 1.91 -19.48 10.08
C MET A 159 1.51 -20.20 11.40
N ILE A 160 0.21 -20.36 11.66
CA ILE A 160 -0.30 -21.03 12.86
C ILE A 160 0.09 -22.51 12.86
N ASP A 161 -0.02 -23.19 11.72
CA ASP A 161 0.30 -24.61 11.58
C ASP A 161 1.80 -24.86 11.78
N LYS A 162 2.67 -24.04 11.18
CA LYS A 162 4.13 -24.11 11.42
C LYS A 162 4.49 -23.86 12.88
N LEU A 163 3.84 -22.91 13.54
CA LEU A 163 4.02 -22.69 14.98
C LEU A 163 3.56 -23.92 15.78
N ARG A 164 2.43 -24.55 15.42
CA ARG A 164 1.92 -25.75 16.08
C ARG A 164 2.84 -26.96 15.90
N GLU A 165 3.45 -27.14 14.73
CA GLU A 165 4.46 -28.18 14.49
C GLU A 165 5.66 -28.00 15.42
N SER A 166 6.13 -26.76 15.57
CA SER A 166 7.23 -26.43 16.49
C SER A 166 6.89 -26.61 17.96
N GLU A 167 5.64 -26.36 18.35
CA GLU A 167 5.13 -26.59 19.71
C GLU A 167 5.24 -28.06 20.11
N ASN A 168 5.02 -28.97 19.15
CA ASN A 168 5.15 -30.42 19.36
C ASN A 168 6.61 -30.88 19.36
N LEU A 169 7.48 -30.27 18.56
CA LEU A 169 8.91 -30.61 18.48
C LEU A 169 9.70 -30.10 19.69
N ALA A 170 9.38 -28.90 20.19
CA ALA A 170 10.07 -28.27 21.31
C ALA A 170 9.56 -28.68 22.72
N ASN A 171 8.75 -29.75 22.81
CA ASN A 171 8.12 -30.22 24.06
C ASN A 171 7.58 -29.06 24.93
N LEU A 172 7.03 -28.02 24.28
CA LEU A 172 6.53 -26.82 24.94
C LEU A 172 5.19 -27.08 25.68
N LYS A 173 4.59 -28.25 25.43
CA LYS A 173 3.41 -28.71 26.17
C LYS A 173 3.80 -29.03 27.60
N SER A 174 3.44 -28.08 28.46
CA SER A 174 3.05 -28.40 29.82
C SER A 174 2.07 -29.59 29.82
N THR A 175 2.30 -30.57 30.70
CA THR A 175 1.34 -31.66 30.95
C THR A 175 0.14 -31.24 31.82
N ASN A 176 0.08 -29.96 32.27
CA ASN A 176 -0.99 -29.41 33.12
C ASN A 176 -1.23 -27.91 32.89
N SER A 177 -2.48 -27.50 32.79
CA SER A 177 -3.00 -26.18 32.38
C SER A 177 -2.49 -24.91 33.12
N ASP A 178 -1.53 -24.99 34.05
CA ASP A 178 -1.01 -23.86 34.81
C ASP A 178 0.38 -23.38 34.31
N PRO A 179 0.47 -22.21 33.64
CA PRO A 179 1.73 -21.62 33.17
C PRO A 179 2.67 -21.13 34.29
N ASN A 180 2.27 -21.24 35.57
CA ASN A 180 3.09 -20.91 36.75
C ASN A 180 3.70 -22.13 37.48
N ASP A 181 3.43 -23.37 37.04
CA ASP A 181 4.02 -24.55 37.67
C ASP A 181 5.52 -24.68 37.36
N ARG A 182 6.35 -24.46 38.40
CA ARG A 182 7.82 -24.51 38.30
C ARG A 182 8.39 -25.91 38.06
N ASN A 183 7.61 -26.97 38.22
CA ASN A 183 8.09 -28.34 38.03
C ASN A 183 7.91 -28.87 36.60
N ASN A 184 7.35 -28.06 35.69
CA ASN A 184 6.91 -28.48 34.36
C ASN A 184 7.96 -28.26 33.25
N TYR A 185 8.96 -27.42 33.50
CA TYR A 185 9.98 -27.01 32.51
C TYR A 185 11.34 -27.70 32.77
N LYS A 186 11.31 -29.00 33.04
CA LYS A 186 12.43 -29.79 33.58
C LYS A 186 13.56 -30.14 32.58
N LYS A 187 13.55 -29.60 31.37
CA LYS A 187 14.56 -29.91 30.35
C LYS A 187 15.18 -28.62 29.83
N ASP A 188 16.48 -28.61 29.66
CA ASP A 188 17.19 -27.53 28.98
C ASP A 188 16.64 -27.36 27.56
N ILE A 189 16.86 -26.19 26.95
CA ILE A 189 16.53 -26.01 25.54
C ILE A 189 17.62 -26.70 24.73
N GLU A 190 17.25 -27.73 23.99
CA GLU A 190 18.15 -28.52 23.16
C GLU A 190 18.45 -27.81 21.83
N ALA A 191 19.58 -28.15 21.21
CA ALA A 191 20.02 -27.52 19.96
C ALA A 191 18.99 -27.68 18.83
N GLU A 192 18.31 -28.83 18.76
CA GLU A 192 17.29 -29.12 17.76
C GLU A 192 16.06 -28.21 17.93
N GLU A 193 15.73 -27.82 19.17
CA GLU A 193 14.61 -26.93 19.46
C GLU A 193 14.93 -25.49 19.01
N ILE A 194 16.18 -25.06 19.17
CA ILE A 194 16.68 -23.76 18.68
C ILE A 194 16.66 -23.74 17.14
N GLU A 195 17.14 -24.81 16.50
CA GLU A 195 17.18 -24.95 15.05
C GLU A 195 15.78 -24.92 14.43
N ALA A 196 14.81 -25.62 15.04
CA ALA A 196 13.42 -25.62 14.59
C ALA A 196 12.83 -24.19 14.58
N VAL A 197 13.03 -23.42 15.65
CA VAL A 197 12.53 -22.05 15.75
C VAL A 197 13.23 -21.10 14.78
N LEU A 198 14.53 -21.29 14.54
CA LEU A 198 15.28 -20.54 13.53
C LEU A 198 14.77 -20.82 12.11
N HIS A 199 14.45 -22.08 11.79
CA HIS A 199 13.90 -22.43 10.50
C HIS A 199 12.54 -21.75 10.24
N ILE A 200 11.66 -21.73 11.25
CA ILE A 200 10.36 -21.04 11.15
C ILE A 200 10.56 -19.55 10.95
N ARG A 201 11.50 -18.93 11.68
CA ARG A 201 11.83 -17.52 11.49
C ARG A 201 12.25 -17.24 10.05
N GLN A 202 13.15 -18.06 9.49
CA GLN A 202 13.60 -17.89 8.11
C GLN A 202 12.46 -18.04 7.10
N ASP A 203 11.56 -19.00 7.32
CA ASP A 203 10.41 -19.22 6.47
C ASP A 203 9.40 -18.06 6.55
N PHE A 204 9.17 -17.52 7.75
CA PHE A 204 8.34 -16.35 7.97
C PHE A 204 8.94 -15.14 7.23
N GLU A 205 10.23 -14.86 7.43
CA GLU A 205 10.93 -13.71 6.83
C GLU A 205 10.99 -13.78 5.30
N LYS A 206 11.29 -14.97 4.74
CA LYS A 206 11.51 -15.11 3.29
C LYS A 206 10.25 -15.40 2.49
N ASN A 207 9.26 -16.08 3.07
CA ASN A 207 8.13 -16.62 2.32
C ASN A 207 6.78 -16.05 2.77
N LEU A 208 6.48 -16.06 4.07
CA LEU A 208 5.11 -15.78 4.53
C LEU A 208 4.85 -14.29 4.78
N LEU A 209 5.74 -13.57 5.45
CA LEU A 209 5.58 -12.15 5.74
C LEU A 209 5.59 -11.28 4.47
N PRO A 210 6.43 -11.53 3.45
CA PRO A 210 6.35 -10.78 2.20
C PRO A 210 4.97 -10.94 1.51
N LYS A 211 4.45 -12.17 1.45
CA LYS A 211 3.11 -12.45 0.89
C LYS A 211 2.00 -11.81 1.70
N LEU A 212 2.09 -11.86 3.04
CA LEU A 212 1.10 -11.25 3.92
C LEU A 212 1.04 -9.73 3.74
N ARG A 213 2.20 -9.07 3.58
CA ARG A 213 2.28 -7.62 3.30
C ARG A 213 1.62 -7.22 1.99
N THR A 214 1.56 -8.12 1.01
CA THR A 214 0.94 -7.88 -0.30
C THR A 214 -0.55 -8.24 -0.32
N CYS A 215 -1.09 -8.88 0.72
CA CYS A 215 -2.54 -9.09 0.83
C CYS A 215 -3.23 -7.77 1.21
N GLY A 216 -3.71 -7.00 0.22
CA GLY A 216 -4.54 -5.82 0.40
C GLY A 216 -6.02 -6.13 0.15
N GLN A 217 -6.93 -5.44 0.85
CA GLN A 217 -8.29 -5.24 0.37
C GLN A 217 -8.48 -3.75 0.12
N ALA A 218 -9.31 -3.43 -0.89
CA ALA A 218 -9.70 -2.08 -1.22
C ALA A 218 -10.21 -1.35 0.03
N THR A 219 -9.63 -0.18 0.34
CA THR A 219 -10.32 0.81 1.17
C THR A 219 -11.69 1.00 0.54
N GLY A 220 -12.80 0.84 1.28
CA GLY A 220 -14.17 0.79 0.74
C GLY A 220 -14.69 2.00 -0.07
N TYR A 221 -13.80 2.87 -0.56
CA TYR A 221 -14.03 3.73 -1.71
C TYR A 221 -13.80 2.94 -2.99
N GLU A 222 -14.85 2.72 -3.77
CA GLU A 222 -14.71 2.26 -5.16
C GLU A 222 -13.93 3.30 -5.95
N LEU A 223 -12.65 3.04 -6.19
CA LEU A 223 -11.90 3.81 -7.16
C LEU A 223 -12.38 3.42 -8.56
N ASN A 224 -12.69 4.44 -9.34
CA ASN A 224 -12.84 4.31 -10.77
C ASN A 224 -11.66 4.99 -11.48
N VAL A 225 -11.60 4.80 -12.80
CA VAL A 225 -10.48 5.33 -13.59
C VAL A 225 -10.40 6.87 -13.55
N ASP A 226 -11.51 7.56 -13.25
CA ASP A 226 -11.62 9.03 -13.18
C ASP A 226 -11.35 9.58 -11.78
N SER A 227 -11.15 8.72 -10.78
CA SER A 227 -10.91 9.13 -9.39
C SER A 227 -9.55 9.80 -9.27
N PRO A 228 -9.41 10.98 -8.62
CA PRO A 228 -8.14 11.70 -8.52
C PRO A 228 -7.20 11.03 -7.51
N SER A 229 -6.58 9.93 -7.92
CA SER A 229 -5.80 9.03 -7.06
C SER A 229 -4.40 8.83 -7.61
N TYR A 230 -3.42 8.98 -6.73
CA TYR A 230 -2.01 8.77 -7.04
C TYR A 230 -1.73 7.31 -7.40
N PHE A 231 -0.83 7.10 -8.37
CA PHE A 231 -0.23 5.81 -8.72
C PHE A 231 1.19 6.03 -9.24
N ASP A 232 2.15 5.15 -8.97
CA ASP A 232 3.52 5.36 -9.44
C ASP A 232 3.64 5.22 -10.97
N ARG A 233 4.33 6.17 -11.63
CA ARG A 233 4.44 6.21 -13.10
C ARG A 233 5.33 5.10 -13.66
N VAL A 234 6.39 4.73 -12.93
CA VAL A 234 7.35 3.72 -13.37
C VAL A 234 6.72 2.34 -13.26
N ASP A 235 6.05 2.06 -12.14
CA ASP A 235 5.31 0.82 -11.93
C ASP A 235 4.13 0.70 -12.90
N PHE A 236 3.36 1.78 -13.12
CA PHE A 236 2.31 1.80 -14.13
C PHE A 236 2.81 1.38 -15.51
N ARG A 237 3.94 1.95 -15.95
CA ARG A 237 4.50 1.66 -17.28
C ARG A 237 5.03 0.25 -17.40
N ASN A 238 5.76 -0.21 -16.39
CA ASN A 238 6.51 -1.46 -16.46
C ASN A 238 5.68 -2.68 -16.07
N ARG A 239 4.64 -2.50 -15.25
CA ARG A 239 3.86 -3.58 -14.64
C ARG A 239 2.39 -3.49 -15.02
N SER A 240 1.69 -2.42 -14.63
CA SER A 240 0.23 -2.33 -14.78
C SER A 240 -0.22 -2.37 -16.24
N LEU A 241 0.52 -1.74 -17.15
CA LEU A 241 0.27 -1.85 -18.60
C LEU A 241 0.45 -3.27 -19.12
N GLN A 242 1.45 -4.02 -18.63
CA GLN A 242 1.67 -5.40 -19.05
C GLN A 242 0.54 -6.30 -18.57
N GLU A 243 0.19 -6.22 -17.30
CA GLU A 243 -0.88 -7.01 -16.70
C GLU A 243 -2.22 -6.74 -17.41
N ALA A 244 -2.50 -5.48 -17.75
CA ALA A 244 -3.69 -5.13 -18.52
C ALA A 244 -3.68 -5.72 -19.93
N MET A 245 -2.53 -5.73 -20.62
CA MET A 245 -2.41 -6.39 -21.92
C MET A 245 -2.64 -7.90 -21.85
N ASP A 246 -2.16 -8.54 -20.78
CA ASP A 246 -2.34 -9.98 -20.58
C ASP A 246 -3.82 -10.33 -20.32
N VAL A 247 -4.51 -9.51 -19.53
CA VAL A 247 -5.94 -9.66 -19.19
C VAL A 247 -6.83 -9.41 -20.42
N GLU A 248 -6.66 -8.27 -21.09
CA GLU A 248 -7.48 -7.90 -22.25
C GLU A 248 -7.13 -8.74 -23.49
N GLY A 249 -5.87 -9.13 -23.63
CA GLY A 249 -5.38 -9.84 -24.80
C GLY A 249 -5.76 -11.30 -24.87
N ARG A 250 -6.11 -11.95 -23.75
CA ARG A 250 -6.52 -13.37 -23.68
C ARG A 250 -5.63 -14.32 -24.52
N GLY A 251 -4.33 -14.02 -24.63
CA GLY A 251 -3.35 -14.80 -25.41
C GLY A 251 -3.14 -14.36 -26.87
N ASP A 252 -3.77 -13.29 -27.36
CA ASP A 252 -3.46 -12.70 -28.67
C ASP A 252 -2.15 -11.89 -28.59
N ARG A 253 -1.06 -12.46 -29.13
CA ARG A 253 0.25 -11.80 -29.22
C ARG A 253 0.23 -10.47 -29.99
N ARG A 254 -0.80 -10.21 -30.81
CA ARG A 254 -0.94 -8.94 -31.54
C ARG A 254 -1.32 -7.78 -30.61
N MET A 255 -1.91 -8.06 -29.45
CA MET A 255 -2.25 -6.99 -28.49
C MET A 255 -1.01 -6.30 -27.93
N GLU A 256 0.07 -7.03 -27.70
CA GLU A 256 1.36 -6.43 -27.33
C GLU A 256 1.88 -5.49 -28.42
N GLU A 257 1.79 -5.89 -29.69
CA GLU A 257 2.20 -5.07 -30.82
C GLU A 257 1.33 -3.81 -30.95
N TYR A 258 0.02 -3.94 -30.78
CA TYR A 258 -0.91 -2.80 -30.83
C TYR A 258 -0.72 -1.84 -29.66
N CYS A 259 -0.37 -2.33 -28.48
CA CYS A 259 -0.23 -1.54 -27.27
C CYS A 259 1.21 -1.10 -26.98
N ALA A 260 2.21 -1.54 -27.75
CA ALA A 260 3.61 -1.15 -27.60
C ALA A 260 3.80 0.38 -27.54
N THR A 261 3.02 1.13 -28.32
CA THR A 261 3.08 2.60 -28.32
C THR A 261 2.63 3.26 -27.01
N LEU A 262 1.88 2.56 -26.15
CA LEU A 262 1.54 3.03 -24.81
C LEU A 262 2.75 3.03 -23.87
N LYS A 263 3.69 2.10 -24.05
CA LYS A 263 4.92 1.99 -23.24
C LYS A 263 6.02 2.98 -23.65
N LEU A 264 5.92 3.55 -24.85
CA LEU A 264 6.90 4.49 -25.41
C LEU A 264 6.65 5.95 -25.00
N LYS A 265 5.58 6.21 -24.24
CA LYS A 265 5.17 7.52 -23.76
C LYS A 265 5.38 7.64 -22.25
#